data_AF-A0A318RBB4-F1
#
_entry.id   AF-A0A318RBB4-F1
#
_cell.length_a   1.000
_cell.length_b   1.000
_cell.length_c   1.000
_cell.angle_alpha   90.00
_cell.angle_beta   90.00
_cell.angle_gamma   90.00
#
_symmetry.space_group_name_H-M   'P 1'
#
loop_
_entity.id
_entity.type
_entity.pdbx_description
1 polymer ?
#
loop_
_entity_poly.entity_id
_entity_poly.type
_entity_poly.pdbx_seq_one_letter_code
_entity_poly.pdbx_strand_id
1 'polypeptide(L)'
;MSSSDYYRRCARWNEGSSKRHHRDIDADHLIGFARIWAPYGGATEAEIFGLFGMTRRRFVERLWQIISESNCDQDEVRILADAYPPLGDATSE
;
A
#
# COMPACT_ATOMS: atom_id res chain seq x y z
N MET A 1 -11.88 23.58 -13.18
CA MET A 1 -11.17 24.03 -11.96
C MET A 1 -11.86 23.33 -10.80
N SER A 2 -11.25 22.47 -9.98
CA SER A 2 -9.84 22.23 -9.71
C SER A 2 -9.68 20.77 -9.28
N SER A 3 -8.65 20.11 -9.79
CA SER A 3 -8.30 18.70 -9.51
C SER A 3 -7.56 18.58 -8.16
N SER A 4 -8.08 19.24 -7.11
CA SER A 4 -7.35 19.44 -5.86
C SER A 4 -8.30 19.60 -4.68
N ASP A 5 -8.90 18.49 -4.26
CA ASP A 5 -9.39 18.33 -2.89
C ASP A 5 -8.62 17.15 -2.28
N TYR A 6 -7.32 17.37 -2.05
CA TYR A 6 -6.76 17.52 -0.70
C TYR A 6 -7.11 16.35 0.23
N TYR A 7 -6.22 15.36 0.25
CA TYR A 7 -5.82 14.50 1.38
C TYR A 7 -6.72 14.55 2.62
N ARG A 8 -7.96 14.08 2.51
CA ARG A 8 -8.90 14.16 3.61
C ARG A 8 -8.99 12.81 4.32
N ARG A 9 -8.09 12.68 5.30
CA ARG A 9 -8.29 11.97 6.59
C ARG A 9 -7.78 10.53 6.71
N CYS A 10 -6.45 10.36 6.71
CA CYS A 10 -5.76 9.25 7.37
C CYS A 10 -5.15 9.68 8.71
N ALA A 11 -5.96 10.20 9.64
CA ALA A 11 -5.51 10.50 11.00
C ALA A 11 -6.66 10.27 11.99
N ARG A 12 -6.90 9.01 12.35
CA ARG A 12 -7.40 8.65 13.68
C ARG A 12 -6.60 7.48 14.19
N TRP A 13 -5.56 7.82 14.93
CA TRP A 13 -4.82 6.98 15.84
C TRP A 13 -5.75 6.01 16.58
N ASN A 14 -5.44 4.72 16.51
CA ASN A 14 -5.85 3.76 17.53
C ASN A 14 -4.61 2.96 17.93
N GLU A 15 -3.93 3.55 18.91
CA GLU A 15 -2.93 2.92 19.75
C GLU A 15 -3.63 1.82 20.55
N GLY A 16 -3.43 0.55 20.16
CA GLY A 16 -4.02 -0.53 20.95
C GLY A 16 -4.08 -1.89 20.29
N SER A 17 -2.93 -2.49 19.95
CA SER A 17 -2.70 -3.95 20.06
C SER A 17 -1.32 -4.38 19.55
N SER A 18 -0.28 -3.90 20.24
CA SER A 18 1.06 -4.52 20.16
C SER A 18 1.02 -5.93 20.73
N LYS A 19 1.14 -6.98 19.87
CA LYS A 19 1.75 -8.30 20.19
C LYS A 19 2.17 -9.10 18.92
N ARG A 20 2.93 -8.54 17.97
CA ARG A 20 3.73 -9.31 16.97
C ARG A 20 5.00 -8.56 16.57
N HIS A 21 5.92 -8.44 17.53
CA HIS A 21 7.11 -7.59 17.53
C HIS A 21 8.26 -8.07 16.61
N HIS A 22 8.00 -8.47 15.36
CA HIS A 22 9.08 -8.89 14.42
C HIS A 22 8.87 -8.54 12.94
N ARG A 23 7.85 -7.76 12.56
CA ARG A 23 7.55 -7.42 11.14
C ARG A 23 6.99 -6.01 10.94
N ASP A 24 7.42 -5.06 11.76
CA ASP A 24 7.11 -3.63 11.60
C ASP A 24 7.95 -3.05 10.46
N ILE A 25 7.58 -3.42 9.23
CA ILE A 25 7.67 -2.42 8.18
C ILE A 25 6.49 -1.51 8.44
N ASP A 26 6.82 -0.27 8.80
CA ASP A 26 5.86 0.76 9.17
C ASP A 26 4.80 0.85 8.07
N ALA A 27 3.56 0.55 8.45
CA ALA A 27 2.43 0.43 7.54
C ALA A 27 2.22 1.72 6.75
N ASP A 28 2.49 2.86 7.40
CA ASP A 28 2.44 4.18 6.78
C ASP A 28 3.54 4.37 5.73
N HIS A 29 4.75 3.83 5.97
CA HIS A 29 5.82 3.85 4.98
C HIS A 29 5.47 3.02 3.74
N LEU A 30 4.81 1.89 3.93
CA LEU A 30 4.46 0.98 2.84
C LEU A 30 3.35 1.59 1.96
N ILE A 31 2.29 2.13 2.57
CA ILE A 31 1.23 2.86 1.86
C ILE A 31 1.80 4.13 1.20
N GLY A 32 2.57 4.93 1.94
CA GLY A 32 3.16 6.17 1.43
C GLY A 32 4.04 5.94 0.21
N PHE A 33 4.89 4.92 0.25
CA PHE A 33 5.70 4.51 -0.88
C PHE A 33 4.85 4.08 -2.08
N ALA A 34 3.83 3.24 -1.86
CA ALA A 34 2.93 2.81 -2.93
C ALA A 34 2.21 3.99 -3.58
N ARG A 35 1.76 4.98 -2.80
CA ARG A 35 1.10 6.20 -3.30
C ARG A 35 2.02 7.05 -4.20
N ILE A 36 3.30 7.17 -3.84
CA ILE A 36 4.28 7.92 -4.64
C ILE A 36 4.47 7.28 -6.01
N TRP A 37 4.48 5.94 -6.06
CA TRP A 37 4.77 5.18 -7.27
C TRP A 37 3.55 4.81 -8.09
N ALA A 38 2.33 4.86 -7.53
CA ALA A 38 1.11 4.51 -8.23
C ALA A 38 0.88 5.27 -9.55
N PRO A 39 1.11 6.60 -9.64
CA PRO A 39 0.97 7.34 -10.90
C PRO A 39 1.94 6.88 -12.01
N TYR A 40 3.01 6.16 -11.65
CA TYR A 40 4.03 5.67 -12.57
C TYR A 40 3.86 4.18 -12.91
N GLY A 41 2.75 3.55 -12.50
CA GLY A 41 2.51 2.11 -12.68
C GLY A 41 3.13 1.23 -11.59
N GLY A 42 3.52 1.84 -10.47
CA GLY A 42 4.05 1.15 -9.30
C GLY A 42 5.58 0.96 -9.33
N ALA A 43 6.14 0.75 -8.14
CA ALA A 43 7.57 0.62 -7.94
C ALA A 43 8.13 -0.69 -8.52
N THR A 44 9.37 -0.62 -9.00
CA THR A 44 10.09 -1.78 -9.51
C THR A 44 10.50 -2.74 -8.39
N GLU A 45 10.77 -3.99 -8.74
CA GLU A 45 11.24 -4.98 -7.75
C GLU A 45 12.56 -4.56 -7.09
N ALA A 46 13.47 -3.94 -7.84
CA ALA A 46 14.75 -3.46 -7.31
C ALA A 46 14.58 -2.36 -6.26
N GLU A 47 13.66 -1.41 -6.47
CA GLU A 47 13.37 -0.33 -5.52
C GLU A 47 12.70 -0.86 -4.25
N ILE A 48 11.73 -1.76 -4.42
CA ILE A 48 11.07 -2.43 -3.30
C ILE A 48 12.08 -3.24 -2.49
N PHE A 49 12.96 -3.99 -3.15
CA PHE A 49 13.99 -4.77 -2.48
C PHE A 49 15.04 -3.89 -1.80
N GLY A 50 15.46 -2.80 -2.45
CA GLY A 50 16.44 -1.86 -1.89
C GLY A 50 15.95 -1.11 -0.65
N LEU A 51 14.66 -0.76 -0.60
CA LEU A 51 14.07 0.01 0.50
C LEU A 51 13.51 -0.86 1.62
N PHE A 52 12.85 -1.97 1.25
CA PHE A 52 12.12 -2.81 2.19
C PHE A 52 12.74 -4.19 2.43
N GLY A 53 13.77 -4.56 1.65
CA GLY A 53 14.40 -5.88 1.76
C GLY A 53 13.47 -7.04 1.41
N MET A 54 12.39 -6.80 0.66
CA MET A 54 11.42 -7.83 0.27
C MET A 54 11.14 -7.81 -1.24
N THR A 55 10.59 -8.91 -1.74
CA THR A 55 10.20 -9.01 -3.14
C THR A 55 8.93 -8.21 -3.42
N ARG A 56 8.73 -7.80 -4.68
CA ARG A 56 7.49 -7.10 -5.11
C ARG A 56 6.24 -7.88 -4.72
N ARG A 57 6.26 -9.22 -4.85
CA ARG A 57 5.14 -10.08 -4.42
C ARG A 57 4.82 -9.92 -2.93
N ARG A 58 5.83 -10.02 -2.06
CA ARG A 58 5.64 -9.85 -0.61
C ARG A 58 5.19 -8.43 -0.26
N PHE A 59 5.68 -7.43 -0.99
CA PHE A 59 5.24 -6.05 -0.83
C PHE A 59 3.76 -5.90 -1.15
N VAL A 60 3.29 -6.42 -2.29
CA VAL A 60 1.88 -6.38 -2.69
C VAL A 60 1.01 -7.12 -1.66
N GLU A 61 1.40 -8.31 -1.20
CA GLU A 61 0.67 -9.02 -0.14
C GLU A 61 0.52 -8.18 1.13
N ARG A 62 1.60 -7.53 1.58
CA ARG A 62 1.59 -6.70 2.79
C ARG A 62 0.78 -5.42 2.59
N LEU A 63 0.89 -4.79 1.42
CA LEU A 63 0.10 -3.62 1.03
C LEU A 63 -1.40 -3.92 1.16
N TRP A 64 -1.85 -5.02 0.56
CA TRP A 64 -3.26 -5.41 0.60
C TRP A 64 -3.74 -5.85 1.97
N GLN A 65 -2.89 -6.48 2.79
CA GLN A 65 -3.20 -6.75 4.20
C GLN A 65 -3.44 -5.45 4.97
N ILE A 66 -2.52 -4.48 4.85
CA ILE A 66 -2.62 -3.20 5.55
C ILE A 66 -3.83 -2.39 5.08
N ILE A 67 -4.10 -2.36 3.77
CA ILE A 67 -5.28 -1.70 3.19
C ILE A 67 -6.58 -2.36 3.66
N SER A 68 -6.60 -3.69 3.86
CA SER A 68 -7.78 -4.36 4.40
C SER A 68 -7.97 -4.12 5.90
N GLU A 69 -6.89 -3.91 6.64
CA GLU A 69 -6.89 -3.65 8.09
C GLU A 69 -7.14 -2.16 8.40
N SER A 70 -6.72 -1.27 7.51
CA SER A 70 -6.92 0.18 7.59
C SER A 70 -8.17 0.54 6.82
N ASN A 71 -9.06 1.38 7.36
CA ASN A 71 -10.29 1.78 6.65
C ASN A 71 -9.99 2.78 5.51
N CYS A 72 -9.29 2.31 4.47
CA CYS A 72 -8.79 3.06 3.33
C CYS A 72 -9.93 3.35 2.33
N ASP A 73 -9.92 4.53 1.73
CA ASP A 73 -10.99 4.98 0.84
C ASP A 73 -11.00 4.18 -0.47
N GLN A 74 -12.20 3.86 -0.99
CA GLN A 74 -12.34 3.03 -2.19
C GLN A 74 -11.62 3.60 -3.42
N ASP A 75 -11.56 4.92 -3.56
CA ASP A 75 -10.84 5.57 -4.66
C ASP A 75 -9.33 5.35 -4.55
N GLU A 76 -8.79 5.40 -3.33
CA GLU A 76 -7.39 5.12 -3.07
C GLU A 76 -7.05 3.65 -3.35
N VAL A 77 -7.92 2.75 -2.89
CA VAL A 77 -7.81 1.32 -3.17
C VAL A 77 -7.78 1.04 -4.67
N ARG A 78 -8.60 1.74 -5.46
CA ARG A 78 -8.61 1.61 -6.93
C ARG A 78 -7.31 2.08 -7.57
N ILE A 79 -6.78 3.22 -7.14
CA ILE A 79 -5.50 3.75 -7.66
C ILE A 79 -4.36 2.78 -7.33
N LEU A 80 -4.33 2.23 -6.11
CA LEU A 80 -3.33 1.26 -5.71
C LEU A 80 -3.50 -0.08 -6.41
N ALA A 81 -4.74 -0.53 -6.69
CA ALA A 81 -5.02 -1.74 -7.47
C ALA A 81 -4.54 -1.67 -8.92
N ASP A 82 -4.62 -0.49 -9.54
CA ASP A 82 -4.14 -0.29 -10.90
C ASP A 82 -2.62 -0.48 -11.01
N ALA A 83 -1.86 0.07 -10.06
CA ALA A 83 -0.40 -0.04 -10.02
C ALA A 83 0.13 -1.34 -9.37
N TYR A 84 -0.60 -1.86 -8.40
CA TYR A 84 -0.24 -3.01 -7.57
C TYR A 84 -1.42 -3.99 -7.49
N PRO A 85 -1.70 -4.74 -8.57
CA PRO A 85 -2.83 -5.65 -8.60
C PRO A 85 -2.71 -6.69 -7.48
N PRO A 86 -3.79 -6.94 -6.71
CA PRO A 86 -3.78 -7.97 -5.69
C PRO A 86 -3.53 -9.33 -6.36
N LEU A 87 -2.68 -10.15 -5.74
CA LEU A 87 -2.23 -11.45 -6.28
C LEU A 87 -3.35 -12.53 -6.34
N GLY A 88 -4.62 -12.13 -6.17
CA GLY A 88 -5.80 -12.97 -6.23
C GLY A 88 -6.53 -12.96 -7.58
N ASP A 89 -6.23 -12.02 -8.47
CA ASP A 89 -6.72 -12.05 -9.86
C ASP A 89 -5.57 -12.51 -10.76
N ALA A 90 -5.26 -13.81 -10.67
CA ALA A 90 -4.61 -14.48 -11.77
C ALA A 90 -5.59 -14.43 -12.94
N THR A 91 -5.49 -13.40 -13.78
CA THR A 91 -5.95 -13.46 -15.16
C THR A 91 -5.15 -14.55 -15.87
N SER A 92 -5.53 -15.79 -15.62
CA SER A 92 -5.37 -16.87 -16.58
C SER A 92 -6.44 -16.63 -17.64
N GLU A 93 -6.04 -16.04 -18.75
CA GLU A 93 -6.67 -16.30 -20.04
C GLU A 93 -5.65 -16.98 -20.95
#